data_AF-A0AAD5I1W5-F1
#
_entry.id   AF-A0AAD5I1W5-F1
#
_cell.length_a   1.000
_cell.length_b   1.000
_cell.length_c   1.000
_cell.angle_alpha   90.00
_cell.angle_beta   90.00
_cell.angle_gamma   90.00
#
_symmetry.space_group_name_H-M   'P 1'
#
loop_
_entity.id
_entity.type
_entity.pdbx_description
1 polymer ?
#
loop_
_entity_poly.entity_id
_entity_poly.type
_entity_poly.pdbx_seq_one_letter_code
_entity_poly.pdbx_strand_id
1 'polypeptide(L)'
;MQILQIVRYFALCGWAYFKRICRSVRLVFLFLLPFASFTILLGFVQGLIFGPWYLRDMEQNARLLLSNVVTVKSYSWFDGSGGQSWLDKKRAPFHIQQLHNPLDWHKKLGLVRLEGWQTEGAENLASLRDLYRQRFRASQKPLDHWIYASPQSNPLDENVDFFDPWDLAFLQLLLYRDASEPLRRANFHYLTCPTSFLCNAWRVTGPALLHFSTPPLPENNTATRVPREKKRKPIFDPVSVQVFELPLREPVIPGVFPSFFEQMRVITASDSGFWNSQRTHSDFDQMLGQCKRISKRLEKEYPWTYGALVKVEDKWTNAWVMEDTTLILGARLVSTALSAVPIVLGTRLWESISRRYRNSTEAIIGPESAETDPVAQTLQYFLNELGDEHKEKYRQTTYGRRVLQRIESRLENEEWKTGDEVLGEIVDAMGGNRNGK
;
A
#
# COMPACT_ATOMS: atom_id res chain seq x y z
N MET A 1 46.38 -32.19 -27.52
CA MET A 1 47.20 -31.04 -27.06
C MET A 1 46.73 -29.68 -27.61
N GLN A 2 46.27 -29.59 -28.87
CA GLN A 2 45.90 -28.32 -29.52
C GLN A 2 44.65 -27.63 -28.94
N ILE A 3 43.61 -28.37 -28.54
CA ILE A 3 42.36 -27.80 -27.96
C ILE A 3 42.65 -27.06 -26.64
N LEU A 4 43.55 -27.59 -25.82
CA LEU A 4 43.92 -26.97 -24.52
C LEU A 4 44.66 -25.65 -24.70
N GLN A 5 45.45 -25.51 -25.78
CA GLN A 5 46.13 -24.27 -26.14
C GLN A 5 45.15 -23.22 -26.69
N ILE A 6 44.15 -23.64 -27.47
CA ILE A 6 43.09 -22.77 -27.98
C ILE A 6 42.23 -22.22 -26.83
N VAL A 7 41.80 -23.07 -25.90
CA VAL A 7 41.03 -22.63 -24.71
C VAL A 7 41.85 -21.68 -23.83
N ARG A 8 43.15 -21.97 -23.64
CA ARG A 8 44.04 -21.09 -22.87
C ARG A 8 44.26 -19.74 -23.56
N TYR A 9 44.35 -19.73 -24.89
CA TYR A 9 44.44 -18.49 -25.68
C TYR A 9 43.16 -17.65 -25.56
N PHE A 10 41.98 -18.25 -25.71
CA PHE A 10 40.70 -17.55 -25.53
C PHE A 10 40.50 -17.06 -24.09
N ALA A 11 40.89 -17.83 -23.08
CA ALA A 11 40.84 -17.39 -21.68
C ALA A 11 41.78 -16.21 -21.40
N LEU A 12 42.99 -16.21 -21.97
CA LEU A 12 43.94 -15.11 -21.85
C LEU A 12 43.47 -13.86 -22.61
N CYS A 13 42.92 -14.02 -23.82
CA CYS A 13 42.31 -12.94 -24.58
C CYS A 13 41.08 -12.36 -23.88
N GLY A 14 40.20 -13.21 -23.35
CA GLY A 14 39.04 -12.81 -22.56
C GLY A 14 39.44 -12.06 -21.28
N TRP A 15 40.48 -12.54 -20.59
CA TRP A 15 41.03 -11.86 -19.41
C TRP A 15 41.69 -10.52 -19.73
N ALA A 16 42.41 -10.44 -20.85
CA ALA A 16 43.02 -9.19 -21.31
C ALA A 16 41.93 -8.17 -21.73
N TYR A 17 40.88 -8.63 -22.39
CA TYR A 17 39.72 -7.80 -22.75
C TYR A 17 38.97 -7.31 -21.50
N PHE A 18 38.74 -8.19 -20.53
CA PHE A 18 38.16 -7.85 -19.23
C PHE A 18 39.00 -6.81 -18.48
N LYS A 19 40.34 -7.01 -18.40
CA LYS A 19 41.26 -6.02 -17.82
C LYS A 19 41.19 -4.67 -18.54
N ARG A 20 41.05 -4.68 -19.87
CA ARG A 20 40.93 -3.45 -20.68
C ARG A 20 39.61 -2.74 -20.40
N ILE A 21 38.51 -3.48 -20.33
CA ILE A 21 37.20 -2.95 -19.92
C ILE A 21 37.29 -2.36 -18.50
N CYS A 22 37.84 -3.09 -17.52
CA CYS A 22 37.99 -2.57 -16.16
C CYS A 22 38.86 -1.30 -16.10
N ARG A 23 39.93 -1.20 -16.91
CA ARG A 23 40.75 0.02 -17.01
C ARG A 23 39.95 1.18 -17.63
N SER A 24 39.19 0.93 -18.70
CA SER A 24 38.34 1.93 -19.33
C SER A 24 37.23 2.41 -18.39
N VAL A 25 36.54 1.50 -17.70
CA VAL A 25 35.54 1.82 -16.68
C VAL A 25 36.16 2.62 -15.53
N ARG A 26 37.36 2.24 -15.07
CA ARG A 26 38.09 2.98 -14.03
C ARG A 26 38.43 4.40 -14.48
N LEU A 27 38.87 4.59 -15.72
CA LEU A 27 39.17 5.92 -16.26
C LEU A 27 37.92 6.77 -16.39
N VAL A 28 36.83 6.22 -16.94
CA VAL A 28 35.54 6.91 -17.03
C VAL A 28 35.02 7.29 -15.64
N PHE A 29 35.14 6.40 -14.66
CA PHE A 29 34.77 6.67 -13.28
C PHE A 29 35.61 7.80 -12.67
N LEU A 30 36.94 7.80 -12.86
CA LEU A 30 37.82 8.86 -12.38
C LEU A 30 37.55 10.21 -13.05
N PHE A 31 37.21 10.22 -14.34
CA PHE A 31 36.82 11.42 -15.08
C PHE A 31 35.46 11.95 -14.63
N LEU A 32 34.50 11.07 -14.29
CA LEU A 32 33.18 11.44 -13.80
C LEU A 32 33.17 11.82 -12.32
N LEU A 33 34.15 11.38 -11.54
CA LEU A 33 34.22 11.58 -10.09
C LEU A 33 34.14 13.05 -9.65
N PRO A 34 34.88 14.01 -10.22
CA PRO A 34 34.73 15.42 -9.83
C PRO A 34 33.31 15.91 -10.11
N PHE A 35 32.72 15.55 -11.25
CA PHE A 35 31.39 15.96 -11.66
C PHE A 35 30.25 15.30 -10.87
N ALA A 36 30.45 14.04 -10.46
CA ALA A 36 29.45 13.25 -9.75
C ALA A 36 29.66 13.23 -8.23
N SER A 37 30.73 13.84 -7.71
CA SER A 37 31.13 13.76 -6.29
C SER A 37 30.01 14.16 -5.33
N PHE A 38 29.36 15.31 -5.57
CA PHE A 38 28.22 15.75 -4.76
C PHE A 38 26.98 14.88 -4.93
N THR A 39 26.67 14.44 -6.15
CA THR A 39 25.54 13.52 -6.43
C THR A 39 25.76 12.15 -5.78
N ILE A 40 27.01 11.67 -5.73
CA ILE A 40 27.40 10.42 -5.03
C ILE A 40 27.29 10.61 -3.52
N LEU A 41 27.80 11.71 -2.98
CA LEU A 41 27.71 12.01 -1.54
C LEU A 41 26.25 12.14 -1.10
N LEU A 42 25.43 12.85 -1.86
CA LEU A 42 23.99 12.97 -1.61
C LEU A 42 23.31 11.60 -1.68
N GLY A 43 23.60 10.80 -2.72
CA GLY A 43 23.08 9.43 -2.84
C GLY A 43 23.50 8.54 -1.67
N PHE A 44 24.72 8.73 -1.15
CA PHE A 44 25.20 7.99 0.02
C PHE A 44 24.45 8.36 1.30
N VAL A 45 24.27 9.66 1.56
CA VAL A 45 23.47 10.16 2.70
C VAL A 45 22.02 9.70 2.57
N GLN A 46 21.44 9.79 1.38
CA GLN A 46 20.09 9.28 1.09
C GLN A 46 19.98 7.78 1.35
N GLY A 47 20.99 6.98 0.99
CA GLY A 47 21.02 5.55 1.28
C GLY A 47 20.98 5.23 2.78
N LEU A 48 21.74 5.97 3.60
CA LEU A 48 21.72 5.83 5.06
C LEU A 48 20.40 6.26 5.71
N ILE A 49 19.63 7.13 5.04
CA ILE A 49 18.33 7.59 5.51
C ILE A 49 17.23 6.60 5.09
N PHE A 50 17.21 6.24 3.80
CA PHE A 50 16.14 5.43 3.21
C PHE A 50 16.21 3.96 3.59
N GLY A 51 17.41 3.39 3.83
CA GLY A 51 17.54 2.01 4.28
C GLY A 51 16.82 1.74 5.61
N PRO A 52 17.18 2.44 6.70
CA PRO A 52 16.48 2.34 7.98
C PRO A 52 14.99 2.70 7.90
N TRP A 53 14.65 3.73 7.11
CA TRP A 53 13.24 4.10 6.89
C TRP A 53 12.44 2.94 6.27
N TYR A 54 12.97 2.28 5.24
CA TYR A 54 12.32 1.14 4.60
C TYR A 54 12.12 -0.03 5.57
N LEU A 55 13.10 -0.33 6.43
CA LEU A 55 12.92 -1.37 7.46
C LEU A 55 11.82 -1.02 8.46
N ARG A 56 11.77 0.24 8.92
CA ARG A 56 10.71 0.71 9.82
C ARG A 56 9.35 0.64 9.14
N ASP A 57 9.28 0.99 7.86
CA ASP A 57 8.06 0.90 7.05
C ASP A 57 7.56 -0.54 6.93
N MET A 58 8.46 -1.51 6.72
CA MET A 58 8.13 -2.94 6.72
C MET A 58 7.64 -3.44 8.09
N GLU A 59 8.30 -3.04 9.18
CA GLU A 59 7.85 -3.37 10.54
C GLU A 59 6.47 -2.75 10.86
N GLN A 60 6.26 -1.50 10.44
CA GLN A 60 5.00 -0.81 10.59
C GLN A 60 3.88 -1.49 9.78
N ASN A 61 4.16 -1.96 8.55
CA ASN A 61 3.23 -2.76 7.75
C ASN A 61 2.78 -4.02 8.50
N ALA A 62 3.71 -4.79 9.06
CA ALA A 62 3.36 -6.00 9.81
C ALA A 62 2.50 -5.68 11.05
N ARG A 63 2.84 -4.61 11.78
CA ARG A 63 2.04 -4.16 12.94
C ARG A 63 0.63 -3.72 12.53
N LEU A 64 0.51 -2.96 11.44
CA LEU A 64 -0.79 -2.51 10.92
C LEU A 64 -1.64 -3.70 10.45
N LEU A 65 -1.05 -4.67 9.74
CA LEU A 65 -1.75 -5.88 9.32
C LEU A 65 -2.34 -6.61 10.53
N LEU A 66 -1.49 -6.91 11.53
CA LEU A 66 -1.93 -7.60 12.74
C LEU A 66 -3.01 -6.80 13.47
N SER A 67 -2.80 -5.50 13.65
CA SER A 67 -3.76 -4.61 14.32
C SER A 67 -5.10 -4.56 13.59
N ASN A 68 -5.12 -4.44 12.25
CA ASN A 68 -6.36 -4.43 11.47
C ASN A 68 -7.09 -5.77 11.54
N VAL A 69 -6.39 -6.91 11.44
CA VAL A 69 -7.03 -8.24 11.53
C VAL A 69 -7.60 -8.48 12.93
N VAL A 70 -6.83 -8.17 13.98
CA VAL A 70 -7.31 -8.23 15.38
C VAL A 70 -8.54 -7.34 15.56
N THR A 71 -8.50 -6.11 15.03
CA THR A 71 -9.63 -5.17 15.12
C THR A 71 -10.87 -5.76 14.45
N VAL A 72 -10.77 -6.20 13.20
CA VAL A 72 -11.90 -6.82 12.48
C VAL A 72 -12.45 -8.03 13.21
N LYS A 73 -11.57 -8.86 13.76
CA LYS A 73 -11.97 -10.05 14.53
C LYS A 73 -12.66 -9.69 15.83
N SER A 74 -12.14 -8.73 16.60
CA SER A 74 -12.81 -8.18 17.78
C SER A 74 -14.18 -7.63 17.45
N TYR A 75 -14.31 -6.88 16.35
CA TYR A 75 -15.60 -6.30 15.95
C TYR A 75 -16.62 -7.34 15.47
N SER A 76 -16.17 -8.49 14.96
CA SER A 76 -17.06 -9.58 14.54
C SER A 76 -17.90 -10.16 15.69
N TRP A 77 -17.48 -9.98 16.94
CA TRP A 77 -18.24 -10.39 18.13
C TRP A 77 -19.53 -9.58 18.32
N PHE A 78 -19.52 -8.35 17.80
CA PHE A 78 -20.67 -7.45 17.81
C PHE A 78 -21.56 -7.62 16.58
N ASP A 79 -21.31 -8.60 15.71
CA ASP A 79 -22.19 -8.95 14.60
C ASP A 79 -23.16 -10.09 14.98
N GLY A 80 -24.44 -9.88 14.69
CA GLY A 80 -25.45 -10.94 14.71
C GLY A 80 -25.17 -11.99 13.63
N SER A 81 -25.12 -13.27 14.03
CA SER A 81 -25.05 -14.49 13.20
C SER A 81 -24.43 -14.34 11.80
N GLY A 82 -23.09 -14.34 11.72
CA GLY A 82 -22.34 -14.73 10.50
C GLY A 82 -22.39 -13.77 9.31
N GLY A 83 -22.84 -12.52 9.49
CA GLY A 83 -22.84 -11.50 8.45
C GLY A 83 -21.46 -10.87 8.18
N GLN A 84 -21.41 -9.96 7.19
CA GLN A 84 -20.24 -9.10 6.94
C GLN A 84 -19.87 -8.31 8.20
N SER A 85 -18.57 -8.17 8.50
CA SER A 85 -18.08 -7.43 9.68
C SER A 85 -18.76 -6.07 9.80
N TRP A 86 -19.16 -5.67 11.01
CA TRP A 86 -19.78 -4.39 11.32
C TRP A 86 -18.98 -3.22 10.74
N LEU A 87 -17.64 -3.32 10.80
CA LEU A 87 -16.73 -2.31 10.27
C LEU A 87 -16.84 -2.17 8.75
N ASP A 88 -17.05 -3.27 8.03
CA ASP A 88 -17.06 -3.30 6.57
C ASP A 88 -18.44 -2.97 5.97
N LYS A 89 -19.49 -2.79 6.79
CA LYS A 89 -20.85 -2.49 6.31
C LYS A 89 -20.94 -1.08 5.73
N LYS A 90 -21.94 -0.88 4.86
CA LYS A 90 -22.33 0.46 4.37
C LYS A 90 -22.92 1.26 5.52
N ARG A 91 -22.29 2.39 5.87
CA ARG A 91 -22.71 3.24 6.99
C ARG A 91 -22.49 4.72 6.71
N ALA A 92 -23.11 5.56 7.53
CA ALA A 92 -22.88 7.00 7.51
C ALA A 92 -21.38 7.33 7.69
N PRO A 93 -20.91 8.47 7.17
CA PRO A 93 -21.67 9.45 6.37
C PRO A 93 -21.78 9.07 4.88
N PHE A 94 -20.93 8.16 4.38
CA PHE A 94 -20.81 7.89 2.93
C PHE A 94 -21.77 6.82 2.41
N HIS A 95 -22.31 5.95 3.26
CA HIS A 95 -23.17 4.82 2.92
C HIS A 95 -22.61 3.90 1.81
N ILE A 96 -21.28 3.74 1.79
CA ILE A 96 -20.55 2.83 0.89
C ILE A 96 -19.74 1.80 1.68
N GLN A 97 -19.31 0.74 0.99
CA GLN A 97 -18.59 -0.37 1.62
C GLN A 97 -17.20 0.11 2.08
N GLN A 98 -16.87 -0.24 3.32
CA GLN A 98 -15.58 0.09 3.93
C GLN A 98 -14.61 -1.09 3.73
N LEU A 99 -13.31 -0.80 3.61
CA LEU A 99 -12.26 -1.79 3.42
C LEU A 99 -11.38 -1.89 4.68
N HIS A 100 -11.96 -2.28 5.82
CA HIS A 100 -11.20 -2.45 7.06
C HIS A 100 -10.48 -3.79 7.12
N ASN A 101 -11.10 -4.86 6.64
CA ASN A 101 -10.43 -6.17 6.59
C ASN A 101 -9.42 -6.24 5.44
N PRO A 102 -8.11 -6.34 5.76
CA PRO A 102 -7.08 -6.41 4.74
C PRO A 102 -7.01 -7.78 4.05
N LEU A 103 -7.65 -8.83 4.57
CA LEU A 103 -7.54 -10.20 4.03
C LEU A 103 -8.50 -10.46 2.84
N ASP A 104 -9.58 -9.70 2.74
CA ASP A 104 -10.65 -9.93 1.76
C ASP A 104 -10.97 -8.71 0.88
N TRP A 105 -10.18 -7.64 0.95
CA TRP A 105 -10.40 -6.38 0.25
C TRP A 105 -10.64 -6.56 -1.26
N HIS A 106 -9.89 -7.45 -1.91
CA HIS A 106 -10.00 -7.75 -3.33
C HIS A 106 -11.36 -8.41 -3.65
N LYS A 107 -11.86 -9.30 -2.78
CA LYS A 107 -13.17 -9.95 -2.95
C LYS A 107 -14.30 -8.93 -2.86
N LYS A 108 -14.17 -7.91 -2.00
CA LYS A 108 -15.14 -6.81 -1.87
C LYS A 108 -15.24 -5.94 -3.13
N LEU A 109 -14.19 -5.92 -3.94
CA LEU A 109 -14.16 -5.27 -5.27
C LEU A 109 -14.59 -6.22 -6.41
N GLY A 110 -15.01 -7.45 -6.09
CA GLY A 110 -15.32 -8.46 -7.10
C GLY A 110 -14.11 -8.98 -7.87
N LEU A 111 -12.92 -8.86 -7.26
CA LEU A 111 -11.65 -9.31 -7.83
C LEU A 111 -11.26 -10.68 -7.28
N VAL A 112 -10.49 -11.39 -8.09
CA VAL A 112 -9.94 -12.70 -7.74
C VAL A 112 -8.44 -12.71 -8.02
N ARG A 113 -7.72 -13.50 -7.22
CA ARG A 113 -6.35 -13.91 -7.50
C ARG A 113 -6.39 -15.30 -8.12
N LEU A 114 -5.48 -15.60 -9.05
CA LEU A 114 -5.44 -16.91 -9.71
C LEU A 114 -4.99 -18.00 -8.74
N GLU A 115 -5.36 -19.24 -9.04
CA GLU A 115 -4.95 -20.42 -8.26
C GLU A 115 -3.42 -20.57 -8.26
N GLY A 116 -2.84 -20.89 -7.10
CA GLY A 116 -1.39 -20.94 -6.92
C GLY A 116 -0.72 -19.60 -6.63
N TRP A 117 -1.50 -18.52 -6.46
CA TRP A 117 -0.96 -17.27 -5.94
C TRP A 117 -0.46 -17.45 -4.50
N GLN A 118 0.81 -17.16 -4.31
CA GLN A 118 1.51 -17.21 -3.02
C GLN A 118 2.31 -15.92 -2.86
N THR A 119 2.39 -15.43 -1.63
CA THR A 119 3.17 -14.23 -1.31
C THR A 119 4.37 -14.58 -0.46
N GLU A 120 5.55 -14.08 -0.84
CA GLU A 120 6.78 -14.21 -0.05
C GLU A 120 6.81 -13.29 1.19
N GLY A 121 5.86 -12.35 1.30
CA GLY A 121 5.81 -11.35 2.37
C GLY A 121 4.41 -10.82 2.61
N ALA A 122 4.14 -10.39 3.84
CA ALA A 122 2.84 -9.93 4.30
C ALA A 122 2.33 -8.71 3.50
N GLU A 123 3.22 -7.78 3.12
CA GLU A 123 2.94 -6.61 2.30
C GLU A 123 2.34 -6.98 0.93
N ASN A 124 2.74 -8.11 0.36
CA ASN A 124 2.23 -8.58 -0.93
C ASN A 124 0.79 -9.09 -0.84
N LEU A 125 0.24 -9.27 0.36
CA LEU A 125 -1.17 -9.59 0.57
C LEU A 125 -2.09 -8.49 -0.03
N ALA A 126 -1.65 -7.24 0.07
CA ALA A 126 -2.30 -6.09 -0.51
C ALA A 126 -1.88 -5.82 -1.97
N SER A 127 -1.04 -6.66 -2.60
CA SER A 127 -0.48 -6.37 -3.93
C SER A 127 -1.56 -5.98 -4.94
N LEU A 128 -1.35 -4.84 -5.61
CA LEU A 128 -2.19 -4.33 -6.69
C LEU A 128 -1.89 -5.03 -8.04
N ARG A 129 -0.93 -5.95 -8.06
CA ARG A 129 -0.60 -6.80 -9.21
C ARG A 129 -1.37 -8.12 -9.15
N ASP A 130 -1.46 -8.77 -10.30
CA ASP A 130 -2.05 -10.10 -10.46
C ASP A 130 -3.51 -10.17 -9.95
N LEU A 131 -4.23 -9.07 -10.14
CA LEU A 131 -5.65 -8.97 -9.87
C LEU A 131 -6.41 -9.21 -11.16
N TYR A 132 -7.42 -10.07 -11.06
CA TYR A 132 -8.26 -10.44 -12.18
C TYR A 132 -9.71 -10.23 -11.83
N ARG A 133 -10.49 -9.91 -12.85
CA ARG A 133 -11.94 -10.00 -12.78
C ARG A 133 -12.38 -11.31 -13.42
N GLN A 134 -13.13 -12.09 -12.66
CA GLN A 134 -13.77 -13.28 -13.19
C GLN A 134 -15.07 -12.91 -13.93
N ARG A 135 -15.17 -13.24 -15.22
CA ARG A 135 -16.41 -13.12 -16.00
C ARG A 135 -16.83 -14.45 -16.62
N PHE A 136 -18.13 -14.66 -16.68
CA PHE A 136 -18.73 -15.84 -17.34
C PHE A 136 -19.28 -15.51 -18.73
N ARG A 137 -19.45 -14.22 -19.04
CA ARG A 137 -20.01 -13.75 -20.32
C ARG A 137 -19.13 -12.66 -20.90
N ALA A 138 -18.87 -12.75 -22.20
CA ALA A 138 -18.07 -11.76 -22.90
C ALA A 138 -18.71 -10.35 -22.87
N SER A 139 -20.04 -10.29 -22.79
CA SER A 139 -20.83 -9.06 -22.76
C SER A 139 -20.96 -8.39 -21.39
N GLN A 140 -20.28 -8.89 -20.35
CA GLN A 140 -20.35 -8.28 -19.03
C GLN A 140 -19.63 -6.92 -19.06
N LYS A 141 -20.32 -5.84 -18.64
CA LYS A 141 -19.76 -4.47 -18.61
C LYS A 141 -18.38 -4.44 -17.97
N PRO A 142 -17.39 -3.66 -18.45
CA PRO A 142 -16.07 -3.54 -17.83
C PRO A 142 -16.13 -3.28 -16.31
N LEU A 143 -15.08 -3.68 -15.60
CA LEU A 143 -14.89 -3.29 -14.21
C LEU A 143 -14.61 -1.78 -14.16
N ASP A 144 -15.27 -1.10 -13.25
CA ASP A 144 -15.06 0.31 -12.94
C ASP A 144 -15.34 0.51 -11.46
N HIS A 145 -14.32 0.37 -10.61
CA HIS A 145 -14.43 0.56 -9.15
C HIS A 145 -13.47 1.63 -8.66
N TRP A 146 -13.88 2.36 -7.64
CA TRP A 146 -13.13 3.45 -7.04
C TRP A 146 -12.96 3.21 -5.55
N ILE A 147 -11.74 3.33 -5.03
CA ILE A 147 -11.47 3.39 -3.60
C ILE A 147 -11.08 4.83 -3.28
N TYR A 148 -11.83 5.48 -2.41
CA TYR A 148 -11.39 6.72 -1.80
C TYR A 148 -10.62 6.43 -0.51
N ALA A 149 -9.36 6.84 -0.51
CA ALA A 149 -8.39 6.67 0.55
C ALA A 149 -8.27 8.00 1.31
N SER A 150 -9.01 8.09 2.42
CA SER A 150 -9.13 9.30 3.24
C SER A 150 -7.88 9.50 4.12
N PRO A 151 -7.44 10.76 4.32
CA PRO A 151 -6.39 11.09 5.27
C PRO A 151 -6.89 11.09 6.72
N GLN A 152 -8.20 10.99 6.97
CA GLN A 152 -8.79 11.05 8.31
C GLN A 152 -8.54 9.75 9.09
N SER A 153 -8.22 9.89 10.38
CA SER A 153 -8.00 8.75 11.29
C SER A 153 -9.30 8.12 11.78
N ASN A 154 -10.34 8.93 12.04
CA ASN A 154 -11.64 8.52 12.57
C ASN A 154 -12.80 9.13 11.76
N PRO A 155 -13.17 8.58 10.60
CA PRO A 155 -14.28 9.09 9.79
C PRO A 155 -15.66 8.61 10.25
N LEU A 156 -15.70 7.84 11.33
CA LEU A 156 -16.88 7.11 11.80
C LEU A 156 -17.62 7.81 12.93
N ASP A 157 -17.06 8.90 13.41
CA ASP A 157 -17.68 9.69 14.44
C ASP A 157 -18.59 10.72 13.75
N GLU A 158 -19.89 10.48 13.87
CA GLU A 158 -20.96 11.35 13.33
C GLU A 158 -20.94 12.74 13.99
N ASN A 159 -20.22 12.90 15.12
CA ASN A 159 -20.11 14.14 15.88
C ASN A 159 -18.78 14.89 15.64
N VAL A 160 -17.98 14.51 14.64
CA VAL A 160 -16.74 15.24 14.35
C VAL A 160 -17.08 16.62 13.77
N ASP A 161 -16.81 17.67 14.55
CA ASP A 161 -17.03 19.07 14.17
C ASP A 161 -16.20 19.53 12.94
N PHE A 162 -15.18 18.77 12.56
CA PHE A 162 -14.26 19.08 11.45
C PHE A 162 -14.10 17.90 10.48
N PHE A 163 -14.86 17.92 9.38
CA PHE A 163 -14.58 17.07 8.23
C PHE A 163 -13.33 17.55 7.50
N ASP A 164 -12.45 16.62 7.10
CA ASP A 164 -11.42 16.95 6.13
C ASP A 164 -12.09 17.48 4.84
N PRO A 165 -11.60 18.58 4.22
CA PRO A 165 -12.23 19.15 3.04
C PRO A 165 -12.36 18.17 1.87
N TRP A 166 -11.48 17.17 1.76
CA TRP A 166 -11.58 16.12 0.75
C TRP A 166 -12.66 15.10 1.09
N ASP A 167 -12.85 14.78 2.36
CA ASP A 167 -13.94 13.90 2.80
C ASP A 167 -15.31 14.55 2.54
N LEU A 168 -15.44 15.85 2.79
CA LEU A 168 -16.64 16.61 2.44
C LEU A 168 -16.86 16.65 0.91
N ALA A 169 -15.81 16.91 0.13
CA ALA A 169 -15.88 16.89 -1.32
C ALA A 169 -16.25 15.51 -1.87
N PHE A 170 -15.75 14.44 -1.24
CA PHE A 170 -16.09 13.08 -1.59
C PHE A 170 -17.56 12.77 -1.28
N LEU A 171 -18.09 13.21 -0.13
CA LEU A 171 -19.51 13.08 0.17
C LEU A 171 -20.37 13.80 -0.88
N GLN A 172 -19.98 15.03 -1.26
CA GLN A 172 -20.65 15.78 -2.33
C GLN A 172 -20.59 15.04 -3.67
N LEU A 173 -19.45 14.42 -4.01
CA LEU A 173 -19.32 13.58 -5.19
C LEU A 173 -20.30 12.41 -5.18
N LEU A 174 -20.42 11.69 -4.07
CA LEU A 174 -21.34 10.57 -3.96
C LEU A 174 -22.80 11.01 -4.13
N LEU A 175 -23.18 12.13 -3.51
CA LEU A 175 -24.52 12.72 -3.66
C LEU A 175 -24.78 13.16 -5.10
N TYR A 176 -23.80 13.79 -5.76
CA TYR A 176 -23.89 14.18 -7.16
C TYR A 176 -24.09 12.96 -8.06
N ARG A 177 -23.28 11.90 -7.91
CA ARG A 177 -23.39 10.69 -8.75
C ARG A 177 -24.69 9.93 -8.53
N ASP A 178 -25.21 9.91 -7.31
CA ASP A 178 -26.53 9.33 -7.05
C ASP A 178 -27.66 10.04 -7.81
N ALA A 179 -27.55 11.37 -7.98
CA ALA A 179 -28.52 12.19 -8.68
C ALA A 179 -28.34 12.20 -10.22
N SER A 180 -27.10 12.06 -10.70
CA SER A 180 -26.74 12.34 -12.10
C SER A 180 -26.27 11.12 -12.90
N GLU A 181 -25.87 10.02 -12.26
CA GLU A 181 -25.23 8.89 -12.93
C GLU A 181 -25.93 7.53 -12.71
N PRO A 182 -25.90 6.62 -13.70
CA PRO A 182 -26.58 5.33 -13.60
C PRO A 182 -25.94 4.35 -12.60
N LEU A 183 -24.62 4.43 -12.38
CA LEU A 183 -23.92 3.57 -11.41
C LEU A 183 -24.06 4.06 -9.96
N ARG A 184 -24.52 5.32 -9.77
CA ARG A 184 -24.67 5.94 -8.44
C ARG A 184 -23.39 5.79 -7.61
N ARG A 185 -23.48 5.69 -6.29
CA ARG A 185 -22.34 5.37 -5.39
C ARG A 185 -21.95 3.89 -5.35
N ALA A 186 -22.55 3.00 -6.15
CA ALA A 186 -22.40 1.56 -5.99
C ALA A 186 -20.98 1.03 -6.33
N ASN A 187 -20.22 1.79 -7.12
CA ASN A 187 -18.86 1.44 -7.48
C ASN A 187 -17.78 2.06 -6.60
N PHE A 188 -18.15 2.79 -5.53
CA PHE A 188 -17.20 3.33 -4.57
C PHE A 188 -17.03 2.45 -3.34
N HIS A 189 -15.81 2.47 -2.85
CA HIS A 189 -15.36 1.92 -1.59
C HIS A 189 -14.58 2.98 -0.81
N TYR A 190 -14.49 2.80 0.49
CA TYR A 190 -13.82 3.75 1.37
C TYR A 190 -12.74 3.07 2.21
N LEU A 191 -11.64 3.80 2.44
CA LEU A 191 -10.51 3.36 3.25
C LEU A 191 -9.95 4.53 4.09
N THR A 192 -9.63 4.30 5.36
CA THR A 192 -8.91 5.24 6.23
C THR A 192 -7.41 5.00 6.21
N CYS A 193 -6.61 5.91 5.67
CA CYS A 193 -5.18 5.63 5.51
C CYS A 193 -4.34 5.57 6.79
N PRO A 194 -4.49 6.47 7.78
CA PRO A 194 -3.55 6.52 8.91
C PRO A 194 -3.44 5.21 9.71
N THR A 195 -4.51 4.41 9.72
CA THR A 195 -4.62 3.16 10.47
C THR A 195 -4.75 1.94 9.57
N SER A 196 -4.61 2.08 8.25
CA SER A 196 -4.81 0.98 7.31
C SER A 196 -3.50 0.39 6.79
N PHE A 197 -3.37 -0.92 6.96
CA PHE A 197 -2.39 -1.74 6.28
C PHE A 197 -2.45 -1.58 4.76
N LEU A 198 -3.65 -1.51 4.16
CA LEU A 198 -3.80 -1.40 2.71
C LEU A 198 -3.17 -0.10 2.19
N CYS A 199 -3.43 1.04 2.83
CA CYS A 199 -2.80 2.31 2.43
C CYS A 199 -1.27 2.25 2.57
N ASN A 200 -0.75 1.68 3.65
CA ASN A 200 0.70 1.61 3.84
C ASN A 200 1.37 0.64 2.85
N ALA A 201 0.76 -0.52 2.58
CA ALA A 201 1.24 -1.48 1.60
C ALA A 201 1.16 -0.94 0.16
N TRP A 202 0.11 -0.20 -0.19
CA TRP A 202 -0.01 0.52 -1.47
C TRP A 202 0.85 1.79 -1.55
N ARG A 203 1.50 2.15 -0.43
CA ARG A 203 2.32 3.36 -0.30
C ARG A 203 1.54 4.67 -0.51
N VAL A 204 0.24 4.64 -0.27
CA VAL A 204 -0.70 5.77 -0.41
C VAL A 204 -0.93 6.43 0.94
N THR A 205 -0.76 7.76 1.04
CA THR A 205 -0.93 8.48 2.31
C THR A 205 -2.33 9.05 2.55
N GLY A 206 -3.15 9.15 1.50
CA GLY A 206 -4.39 9.94 1.52
C GLY A 206 -4.12 11.45 1.54
N PRO A 207 -5.05 12.31 1.07
CA PRO A 207 -6.25 11.97 0.31
C PRO A 207 -5.88 11.40 -1.08
N ALA A 208 -6.50 10.29 -1.48
CA ALA A 208 -6.24 9.69 -2.78
C ALA A 208 -7.45 8.92 -3.33
N LEU A 209 -7.50 8.77 -4.66
CA LEU A 209 -8.44 7.90 -5.36
C LEU A 209 -7.67 6.79 -6.05
N LEU A 210 -8.09 5.55 -5.83
CA LEU A 210 -7.60 4.39 -6.58
C LEU A 210 -8.69 3.93 -7.52
N HIS A 211 -8.35 3.80 -8.80
CA HIS A 211 -9.26 3.32 -9.84
C HIS A 211 -8.90 1.90 -10.23
N PHE A 212 -9.86 1.00 -10.24
CA PHE A 212 -9.72 -0.39 -10.68
C PHE A 212 -10.54 -0.57 -11.95
N SER A 213 -9.84 -0.79 -13.06
CA SER A 213 -10.45 -0.90 -14.38
C SER A 213 -9.98 -2.14 -15.12
N THR A 214 -10.86 -2.71 -15.93
CA THR A 214 -10.47 -3.72 -16.94
C THR A 214 -10.39 -3.04 -18.31
N PRO A 215 -9.48 -3.48 -19.21
CA PRO A 215 -9.39 -2.91 -20.55
C PRO A 215 -10.75 -2.95 -21.26
N PRO A 216 -11.06 -1.94 -22.09
CA PRO A 216 -12.32 -1.92 -22.84
C PRO A 216 -12.40 -3.17 -23.72
N LEU A 217 -13.59 -3.76 -23.77
CA LEU A 217 -13.84 -4.90 -24.64
C LEU A 217 -13.67 -4.43 -26.10
N PRO A 218 -12.97 -5.17 -26.97
CA PRO A 218 -12.87 -4.80 -28.37
C PRO A 218 -14.28 -4.76 -28.97
N GLU A 219 -14.69 -3.59 -29.47
CA GLU A 219 -16.01 -3.35 -30.07
C GLU A 219 -16.30 -4.25 -31.28
N ASN A 220 -15.25 -4.82 -31.88
CA ASN A 220 -15.32 -5.56 -33.13
C ASN A 220 -15.42 -7.08 -33.01
N ASN A 221 -15.85 -7.60 -31.87
CA ASN A 221 -16.28 -9.00 -31.83
C ASN A 221 -17.71 -9.13 -32.37
N THR A 222 -17.83 -9.04 -33.70
CA THR A 222 -18.78 -9.82 -34.50
C THR A 222 -18.45 -11.32 -34.45
N ALA A 223 -17.89 -11.81 -33.35
CA ALA A 223 -17.84 -13.20 -33.00
C ALA A 223 -19.25 -13.61 -32.61
N THR A 224 -20.06 -13.86 -33.64
CA THR A 224 -21.13 -14.86 -33.72
C THR A 224 -22.02 -14.99 -32.50
N ARG A 225 -23.33 -14.84 -32.74
CA ARG A 225 -24.40 -15.43 -31.91
C ARG A 225 -24.17 -16.96 -31.78
N VAL A 226 -23.18 -17.39 -31.01
CA VAL A 226 -22.96 -18.79 -30.69
C VAL A 226 -23.97 -19.13 -29.59
N PRO A 227 -24.84 -20.13 -29.80
CA PRO A 227 -25.92 -20.44 -28.89
C PRO A 227 -25.43 -20.68 -27.47
N ARG A 228 -26.30 -20.33 -26.52
CA ARG A 228 -26.22 -20.74 -25.11
C ARG A 228 -26.09 -22.26 -25.04
N GLU A 229 -24.89 -22.80 -24.79
CA GLU A 229 -24.75 -24.12 -24.16
C GLU A 229 -23.29 -24.41 -23.74
N LYS A 230 -23.19 -25.20 -22.66
CA LYS A 230 -22.00 -25.69 -21.94
C LYS A 230 -21.31 -24.69 -21.00
N LYS A 231 -21.08 -25.17 -19.77
CA LYS A 231 -20.32 -24.52 -18.68
C LYS A 231 -19.04 -23.90 -19.24
N ARG A 232 -19.08 -22.61 -19.58
CA ARG A 232 -17.91 -21.89 -20.07
C ARG A 232 -16.93 -21.75 -18.91
N LYS A 233 -15.68 -22.15 -19.15
CA LYS A 233 -14.58 -21.82 -18.24
C LYS A 233 -14.60 -20.30 -18.00
N PRO A 234 -14.41 -19.85 -16.75
CA PRO A 234 -14.35 -18.42 -16.46
C PRO A 234 -13.25 -17.77 -17.29
N ILE A 235 -13.53 -16.57 -17.80
CA ILE A 235 -12.50 -15.71 -18.40
C ILE A 235 -12.01 -14.80 -17.28
N PHE A 236 -10.69 -14.67 -17.17
CA PHE A 236 -10.04 -13.80 -16.19
C PHE A 236 -9.47 -12.60 -16.93
N ASP A 237 -10.09 -11.44 -16.76
CA ASP A 237 -9.59 -10.20 -17.35
C ASP A 237 -8.62 -9.54 -16.37
N PRO A 238 -7.41 -9.16 -16.80
CA PRO A 238 -6.47 -8.46 -15.94
C PRO A 238 -7.02 -7.10 -15.54
N VAL A 239 -6.80 -6.73 -14.28
CA VAL A 239 -7.21 -5.44 -13.72
C VAL A 239 -6.03 -4.50 -13.70
N SER A 240 -6.24 -3.32 -14.23
CA SER A 240 -5.32 -2.19 -14.13
C SER A 240 -5.74 -1.33 -12.95
N VAL A 241 -4.76 -0.86 -12.18
CA VAL A 241 -4.99 0.03 -11.05
C VAL A 241 -4.32 1.37 -11.33
N GLN A 242 -5.03 2.48 -11.18
CA GLN A 242 -4.46 3.83 -11.26
C GLN A 242 -4.59 4.50 -9.90
N VAL A 243 -3.58 5.29 -9.51
CA VAL A 243 -3.56 5.99 -8.21
C VAL A 243 -3.47 7.50 -8.46
N PHE A 244 -4.44 8.23 -7.92
CA PHE A 244 -4.54 9.69 -7.96
C PHE A 244 -4.34 10.23 -6.55
N GLU A 245 -3.12 10.64 -6.22
CA GLU A 245 -2.83 11.29 -4.95
C GLU A 245 -3.19 12.79 -5.03
N LEU A 246 -4.02 13.25 -4.09
CA LEU A 246 -4.62 14.58 -4.11
C LEU A 246 -3.88 15.55 -3.16
N PRO A 247 -3.86 16.87 -3.47
CA PRO A 247 -4.28 17.46 -4.74
C PRO A 247 -3.37 17.02 -5.89
N LEU A 248 -3.92 16.89 -7.09
CA LEU A 248 -3.12 16.63 -8.29
C LEU A 248 -2.07 17.74 -8.46
N ARG A 249 -0.79 17.35 -8.48
CA ARG A 249 0.35 18.29 -8.54
C ARG A 249 0.73 18.70 -9.95
N GLU A 250 0.30 17.92 -10.94
CA GLU A 250 0.50 18.19 -12.36
C GLU A 250 -0.85 18.62 -12.94
N PRO A 251 -0.99 19.88 -13.40
CA PRO A 251 -2.21 20.32 -14.03
C PRO A 251 -2.33 19.63 -15.39
N VAL A 252 -3.25 18.68 -15.51
CA VAL A 252 -3.59 18.04 -16.78
C VAL A 252 -4.38 19.01 -17.70
N ILE A 253 -4.88 20.11 -17.14
CA ILE A 253 -5.59 21.19 -17.85
C ILE A 253 -4.91 22.50 -17.42
N PRO A 254 -4.61 23.45 -18.32
CA PRO A 254 -4.09 24.75 -17.91
C PRO A 254 -5.12 25.47 -17.02
N GLY A 255 -4.90 25.42 -15.70
CA GLY A 255 -5.78 25.98 -14.68
C GLY A 255 -5.73 25.20 -13.36
N VAL A 256 -5.98 25.88 -12.24
CA VAL A 256 -6.22 25.25 -10.94
C VAL A 256 -7.67 24.77 -10.92
N PHE A 257 -7.93 23.55 -10.44
CA PHE A 257 -9.30 23.09 -10.25
C PHE A 257 -10.05 24.05 -9.31
N PRO A 258 -11.27 24.48 -9.64
CA PRO A 258 -11.98 25.51 -8.88
C PRO A 258 -12.39 25.05 -7.46
N SER A 259 -12.45 23.73 -7.22
CA SER A 259 -12.71 23.15 -5.90
C SER A 259 -12.19 21.71 -5.80
N PHE A 260 -12.09 21.20 -4.57
CA PHE A 260 -11.80 19.78 -4.30
C PHE A 260 -12.83 18.85 -4.95
N PHE A 261 -14.11 19.22 -4.89
CA PHE A 261 -15.22 18.50 -5.52
C PHE A 261 -15.02 18.41 -7.04
N GLU A 262 -14.71 19.53 -7.70
CA GLU A 262 -14.51 19.54 -9.15
C GLU A 262 -13.30 18.69 -9.57
N GLN A 263 -12.22 18.69 -8.77
CA GLN A 263 -11.09 17.79 -9.03
C GLN A 263 -11.51 16.31 -8.94
N MET A 264 -12.21 15.91 -7.89
CA MET A 264 -12.68 14.52 -7.76
C MET A 264 -13.70 14.14 -8.83
N ARG A 265 -14.61 15.07 -9.18
CA ARG A 265 -15.62 14.87 -10.22
C ARG A 265 -14.98 14.64 -11.57
N VAL A 266 -14.00 15.45 -11.98
CA VAL A 266 -13.31 15.29 -13.28
C VAL A 266 -12.54 13.96 -13.35
N ILE A 267 -11.89 13.55 -12.26
CA ILE A 267 -11.15 12.28 -12.19
C ILE A 267 -12.10 11.08 -12.36
N THR A 268 -13.25 11.12 -11.68
CA THR A 268 -14.19 9.99 -11.57
C THR A 268 -15.33 10.02 -12.60
N ALA A 269 -15.39 11.07 -13.42
CA ALA A 269 -16.40 11.23 -14.44
C ALA A 269 -16.35 10.09 -15.45
N SER A 270 -17.51 9.47 -15.69
CA SER A 270 -17.63 8.32 -16.59
C SER A 270 -17.27 8.66 -18.06
N ASP A 271 -17.36 9.93 -18.44
CA ASP A 271 -17.18 10.45 -19.80
C ASP A 271 -15.87 11.22 -20.02
N SER A 272 -15.12 11.56 -18.96
CA SER A 272 -13.93 12.40 -19.10
C SER A 272 -12.74 11.67 -19.73
N GLY A 273 -12.67 10.35 -19.56
CA GLY A 273 -11.50 9.53 -19.94
C GLY A 273 -10.21 9.96 -19.24
N PHE A 274 -10.28 10.91 -18.29
CA PHE A 274 -9.13 11.51 -17.62
C PHE A 274 -8.25 10.46 -16.96
N TRP A 275 -8.88 9.48 -16.33
CA TRP A 275 -8.19 8.41 -15.63
C TRP A 275 -7.34 7.54 -16.55
N ASN A 276 -7.65 7.45 -17.86
CA ASN A 276 -6.81 6.75 -18.85
C ASN A 276 -5.49 7.48 -19.14
N SER A 277 -5.40 8.78 -18.84
CA SER A 277 -4.15 9.54 -19.02
C SER A 277 -3.10 9.19 -17.97
N GLN A 278 -3.52 8.65 -16.82
CA GLN A 278 -2.64 8.32 -15.73
C GLN A 278 -1.99 6.95 -15.95
N ARG A 279 -0.70 6.84 -15.61
CA ARG A 279 0.01 5.56 -15.67
C ARG A 279 -0.60 4.56 -14.68
N THR A 280 -0.62 3.30 -15.08
CA THR A 280 -0.93 2.18 -14.18
C THR A 280 0.05 2.16 -13.02
N HIS A 281 -0.45 1.78 -11.86
CA HIS A 281 0.28 1.68 -10.61
C HIS A 281 1.57 0.85 -10.77
N SER A 282 2.64 1.36 -10.19
CA SER A 282 3.95 0.73 -10.13
C SER A 282 4.49 0.92 -8.71
N ASP A 283 4.81 -0.19 -8.03
CA ASP A 283 5.36 -0.15 -6.67
C ASP A 283 6.66 0.67 -6.62
N PHE A 284 7.45 0.60 -7.70
CA PHE A 284 8.67 1.36 -7.84
C PHE A 284 8.40 2.86 -7.92
N ASP A 285 7.42 3.28 -8.72
CA ASP A 285 7.06 4.70 -8.85
C ASP A 285 6.48 5.25 -7.54
N GLN A 286 5.66 4.46 -6.82
CA GLN A 286 5.15 4.84 -5.50
C GLN A 286 6.28 4.96 -4.47
N MET A 287 7.21 4.00 -4.45
CA MET A 287 8.39 4.05 -3.58
C MET A 287 9.22 5.30 -3.85
N LEU A 288 9.51 5.61 -5.12
CA LEU A 288 10.21 6.84 -5.50
C LEU A 288 9.43 8.09 -5.07
N GLY A 289 8.10 8.09 -5.23
CA GLY A 289 7.22 9.16 -4.77
C GLY A 289 7.34 9.42 -3.27
N GLN A 290 7.34 8.36 -2.46
CA GLN A 290 7.54 8.44 -1.01
C GLN A 290 8.94 8.93 -0.65
N CYS A 291 10.00 8.38 -1.26
CA CYS A 291 11.37 8.85 -1.06
C CYS A 291 11.48 10.36 -1.34
N LYS A 292 10.88 10.84 -2.43
CA LYS A 292 10.86 12.27 -2.78
C LYS A 292 10.15 13.12 -1.73
N ARG A 293 9.03 12.65 -1.16
CA ARG A 293 8.31 13.34 -0.08
C ARG A 293 9.15 13.42 1.19
N ILE A 294 9.79 12.32 1.56
CA ILE A 294 10.68 12.25 2.72
C ILE A 294 11.88 13.17 2.54
N SER A 295 12.53 13.14 1.38
CA SER A 295 13.61 14.08 1.05
C SER A 295 13.16 15.53 1.20
N LYS A 296 12.01 15.91 0.65
CA LYS A 296 11.48 17.27 0.78
C LYS A 296 11.16 17.65 2.23
N ARG A 297 10.69 16.71 3.04
CA ARG A 297 10.45 16.93 4.48
C ARG A 297 11.77 17.15 5.21
N LEU A 298 12.76 16.28 4.99
CA LEU A 298 14.08 16.35 5.61
C LEU A 298 14.86 17.59 5.17
N GLU A 299 14.69 18.05 3.94
CA GLU A 299 15.25 19.31 3.45
C GLU A 299 14.74 20.50 4.26
N LYS A 300 13.44 20.50 4.60
CA LYS A 300 12.81 21.56 5.41
C LYS A 300 13.16 21.44 6.89
N GLU A 301 13.18 20.23 7.42
CA GLU A 301 13.44 19.96 8.84
C GLU A 301 14.92 20.18 9.20
N TYR A 302 15.82 19.84 8.28
CA TYR A 302 17.26 19.96 8.46
C TYR A 302 17.88 20.87 7.38
N PRO A 303 17.56 22.18 7.39
CA PRO A 303 17.95 23.09 6.31
C PRO A 303 19.47 23.32 6.23
N TRP A 304 20.18 23.18 7.35
CA TRP A 304 21.62 23.43 7.46
C TRP A 304 22.49 22.20 7.16
N THR A 305 21.92 20.99 7.16
CA THR A 305 22.66 19.75 6.89
C THR A 305 22.19 19.12 5.59
N TYR A 306 21.16 18.28 5.62
CA TYR A 306 20.61 17.62 4.43
C TYR A 306 20.11 18.65 3.41
N GLY A 307 19.41 19.69 3.85
CA GLY A 307 18.92 20.74 2.95
C GLY A 307 20.03 21.58 2.31
N ALA A 308 21.14 21.82 3.01
CA ALA A 308 22.31 22.48 2.44
C ALA A 308 22.98 21.59 1.38
N LEU A 309 23.08 20.28 1.65
CA LEU A 309 23.63 19.30 0.70
C LEU A 309 22.82 19.23 -0.60
N VAL A 310 21.48 19.19 -0.50
CA VAL A 310 20.59 19.23 -1.67
C VAL A 310 20.79 20.51 -2.47
N LYS A 311 20.81 21.69 -1.82
CA LYS A 311 21.03 22.98 -2.50
C LYS A 311 22.41 23.07 -3.18
N VAL A 312 23.44 22.48 -2.58
CA VAL A 312 24.77 22.43 -3.18
C VAL A 312 24.76 21.53 -4.42
N GLU A 313 24.08 20.38 -4.37
CA GLU A 313 23.93 19.48 -5.50
C GLU A 313 23.14 20.10 -6.65
N ASP A 314 22.03 20.79 -6.36
CA ASP A 314 21.26 21.55 -7.36
C ASP A 314 22.11 22.64 -8.02
N LYS A 315 22.87 23.43 -7.24
CA LYS A 315 23.77 24.45 -7.80
C LYS A 315 24.89 23.83 -8.63
N TRP A 316 25.43 22.71 -8.18
CA TRP A 316 26.51 22.00 -8.85
C TRP A 316 26.05 21.43 -10.18
N THR A 317 24.92 20.73 -10.22
CA THR A 317 24.36 20.15 -11.45
C THR A 317 23.95 21.22 -12.46
N ASN A 318 23.38 22.33 -11.99
CA ASN A 318 23.09 23.50 -12.82
C ASN A 318 24.34 24.16 -13.39
N ALA A 319 25.40 24.33 -12.59
CA ALA A 319 26.65 24.95 -13.04
C ALA A 319 27.32 24.17 -14.18
N TRP A 320 27.11 22.86 -14.25
CA TRP A 320 27.66 21.99 -15.29
C TRP A 320 26.71 21.77 -16.48
N VAL A 321 25.55 22.45 -16.52
CA VAL A 321 24.48 22.24 -17.53
C VAL A 321 24.19 20.74 -17.70
N MET A 322 24.21 20.02 -16.58
CA MET A 322 24.13 18.56 -16.64
C MET A 322 22.72 18.07 -16.93
N GLU A 323 21.72 18.94 -16.80
CA GLU A 323 20.30 18.59 -16.98
C GLU A 323 20.02 17.89 -18.33
N ASP A 324 20.76 18.23 -19.39
CA ASP A 324 20.56 17.71 -20.76
C ASP A 324 21.69 16.81 -21.30
N THR A 325 22.66 16.39 -20.48
CA THR A 325 23.84 15.64 -20.97
C THR A 325 23.85 14.17 -20.51
N THR A 326 24.40 13.28 -21.34
CA THR A 326 24.60 11.85 -20.99
C THR A 326 25.47 11.64 -19.74
N LEU A 327 26.21 12.68 -19.32
CA LEU A 327 27.02 12.69 -18.10
C LEU A 327 26.17 12.61 -16.83
N ILE A 328 24.98 13.23 -16.80
CA ILE A 328 24.09 13.15 -15.63
C ILE A 328 23.53 11.74 -15.45
N LEU A 329 23.25 11.05 -16.55
CA LEU A 329 22.79 9.67 -16.51
C LEU A 329 23.89 8.76 -15.93
N GLY A 330 25.14 8.93 -16.35
CA GLY A 330 26.29 8.23 -15.79
C GLY A 330 26.50 8.52 -14.30
N ALA A 331 26.45 9.80 -13.90
CA ALA A 331 26.57 10.23 -12.51
C ALA A 331 25.44 9.67 -11.62
N ARG A 332 24.19 9.68 -12.12
CA ARG A 332 23.04 9.09 -11.43
C ARG A 332 23.18 7.58 -11.31
N LEU A 333 23.54 6.87 -12.37
CA LEU A 333 23.75 5.41 -12.32
C LEU A 333 24.85 5.02 -11.32
N VAL A 334 25.96 5.74 -11.31
CA VAL A 334 27.04 5.53 -10.35
C VAL A 334 26.57 5.85 -8.93
N SER A 335 25.86 6.95 -8.73
CA SER A 335 25.28 7.30 -7.42
C SER A 335 24.28 6.26 -6.93
N THR A 336 23.41 5.75 -7.80
CA THR A 336 22.46 4.66 -7.49
C THR A 336 23.18 3.35 -7.16
N ALA A 337 24.21 2.97 -7.91
CA ALA A 337 25.00 1.78 -7.60
C ALA A 337 25.76 1.93 -6.27
N LEU A 338 26.28 3.12 -6.00
CA LEU A 338 26.99 3.42 -4.76
C LEU A 338 26.06 3.61 -3.57
N SER A 339 24.80 4.01 -3.76
CA SER A 339 23.80 4.14 -2.69
C SER A 339 23.31 2.78 -2.16
N ALA A 340 23.49 1.70 -2.92
CA ALA A 340 23.22 0.34 -2.45
C ALA A 340 24.06 -0.03 -1.22
N VAL A 341 25.34 0.36 -1.18
CA VAL A 341 26.24 0.09 -0.05
C VAL A 341 25.78 0.74 1.26
N PRO A 342 25.51 2.06 1.34
CA PRO A 342 24.98 2.70 2.53
C PRO A 342 23.56 2.24 2.88
N ILE A 343 22.74 1.81 1.92
CA ILE A 343 21.46 1.15 2.24
C ILE A 343 21.73 -0.12 3.06
N VAL A 344 22.63 -0.99 2.60
CA VAL A 344 23.01 -2.23 3.32
C VAL A 344 23.69 -1.94 4.66
N LEU A 345 24.54 -0.91 4.74
CA LEU A 345 25.19 -0.53 6.00
C LEU A 345 24.19 0.09 6.99
N GLY A 346 23.32 0.97 6.51
CA GLY A 346 22.29 1.64 7.30
C GLY A 346 21.29 0.64 7.86
N THR A 347 20.85 -0.34 7.05
CA THR A 347 19.98 -1.43 7.49
C THR A 347 20.64 -2.26 8.60
N ARG A 348 21.88 -2.72 8.41
CA ARG A 348 22.61 -3.47 9.44
C ARG A 348 22.86 -2.68 10.72
N LEU A 349 23.22 -1.40 10.60
CA LEU A 349 23.45 -0.52 11.74
C LEU A 349 22.14 -0.30 12.51
N TRP A 350 21.04 -0.08 11.79
CA TRP A 350 19.72 0.06 12.38
C TRP A 350 19.28 -1.21 13.10
N GLU A 351 19.44 -2.39 12.49
CA GLU A 351 19.16 -3.67 13.15
C GLU A 351 19.98 -3.85 14.44
N SER A 352 21.25 -3.47 14.44
CA SER A 352 22.09 -3.55 15.63
C SER A 352 21.62 -2.59 16.73
N ILE A 353 21.23 -1.37 16.37
CA ILE A 353 20.73 -0.36 17.31
C ILE A 353 19.37 -0.79 17.86
N SER A 354 18.45 -1.24 17.00
CA SER A 354 17.11 -1.66 17.39
C SER A 354 17.15 -2.88 18.31
N ARG A 355 18.00 -3.87 18.03
CA ARG A 355 18.23 -5.02 18.94
C ARG A 355 18.77 -4.57 20.30
N ARG A 356 19.77 -3.69 20.33
CA ARG A 356 20.35 -3.20 21.59
C ARG A 356 19.33 -2.41 22.40
N TYR A 357 18.52 -1.59 21.73
CA TYR A 357 17.44 -0.85 22.38
C TYR A 357 16.38 -1.80 22.93
N ARG A 358 15.88 -2.74 22.13
CA ARG A 358 14.87 -3.74 22.53
C ARG A 358 15.32 -4.55 23.75
N ASN A 359 16.54 -5.08 23.73
CA ASN A 359 17.11 -5.84 24.85
C ASN A 359 17.25 -4.98 26.13
N SER A 360 17.43 -3.67 25.98
CA SER A 360 17.51 -2.73 27.11
C SER A 360 16.12 -2.37 27.64
N THR A 361 15.14 -2.24 26.75
CA THR A 361 13.74 -1.96 27.11
C THR A 361 13.07 -3.17 27.74
N GLU A 362 13.29 -4.39 27.23
CA GLU A 362 12.82 -5.66 27.82
C GLU A 362 13.50 -5.99 29.17
N ALA A 363 14.67 -5.40 29.44
CA ALA A 363 15.32 -5.50 30.74
C ALA A 363 14.75 -4.51 31.78
N ILE A 364 14.06 -3.45 31.35
CA ILE A 364 13.49 -2.40 32.21
C ILE A 364 11.99 -2.62 32.39
N ILE A 365 11.30 -3.00 31.32
CA ILE A 365 9.92 -3.44 31.28
C ILE A 365 10.04 -4.94 31.13
N GLY A 366 9.88 -5.69 32.23
CA GLY A 366 9.93 -7.16 32.19
C GLY A 366 9.10 -7.73 31.04
N PRO A 367 9.34 -8.99 30.62
CA PRO A 367 8.72 -9.55 29.42
C PRO A 367 7.23 -9.27 29.46
N GLU A 368 6.75 -8.48 28.48
CA GLU A 368 5.32 -8.25 28.25
C GLU A 368 4.67 -9.63 28.30
N SER A 369 3.86 -9.88 29.33
CA SER A 369 3.31 -11.21 29.53
C SER A 369 2.43 -11.50 28.32
N ALA A 370 2.89 -12.43 27.49
CA ALA A 370 2.17 -13.00 26.36
C ALA A 370 0.99 -13.88 26.83
N GLU A 371 0.36 -13.53 27.94
CA GLU A 371 -0.61 -14.38 28.65
C GLU A 371 -2.06 -13.95 28.42
N THR A 372 -2.30 -12.82 27.75
CA THR A 372 -3.66 -12.42 27.35
C THR A 372 -3.75 -12.22 25.85
N ASP A 373 -4.62 -13.00 25.23
CA ASP A 373 -4.95 -12.94 23.81
C ASP A 373 -5.39 -11.51 23.39
N PRO A 374 -4.90 -10.96 22.26
CA PRO A 374 -5.13 -9.56 21.90
C PRO A 374 -6.61 -9.23 21.61
N VAL A 375 -7.40 -10.22 21.17
CA VAL A 375 -8.85 -10.05 21.00
C VAL A 375 -9.52 -10.02 22.37
N ALA A 376 -9.12 -10.91 23.29
CA ALA A 376 -9.60 -10.92 24.67
C ALA A 376 -9.37 -9.57 25.37
N GLN A 377 -8.16 -9.01 25.26
CA GLN A 377 -7.81 -7.71 25.81
C GLN A 377 -8.71 -6.59 25.28
N THR A 378 -8.95 -6.58 23.96
CA THR A 378 -9.82 -5.58 23.33
C THR A 378 -11.26 -5.68 23.84
N LEU A 379 -11.78 -6.91 23.98
CA LEU A 379 -13.14 -7.14 24.47
C LEU A 379 -13.27 -6.84 25.97
N GLN A 380 -12.26 -7.13 26.78
CA GLN A 380 -12.22 -6.77 28.19
C GLN A 380 -12.20 -5.24 28.35
N TYR A 381 -11.41 -4.53 27.55
CA TYR A 381 -11.38 -3.08 27.53
C TYR A 381 -12.77 -2.50 27.21
N PHE A 382 -13.45 -3.03 26.20
CA PHE A 382 -14.83 -2.65 25.88
C PHE A 382 -15.80 -2.87 27.05
N LEU A 383 -15.73 -4.01 27.74
CA LEU A 383 -16.57 -4.26 28.92
C LEU A 383 -16.26 -3.30 30.07
N ASN A 384 -15.00 -2.88 30.24
CA ASN A 384 -14.62 -1.92 31.27
C ASN A 384 -15.17 -0.52 30.95
N GLU A 385 -15.08 -0.09 29.68
CA GLU A 385 -15.59 1.21 29.21
C GLU A 385 -17.12 1.32 29.23
N LEU A 386 -17.85 0.20 29.07
CA LEU A 386 -19.31 0.25 29.04
C LEU A 386 -19.92 0.73 30.37
N GLY A 387 -19.21 0.63 31.51
CA GLY A 387 -19.78 0.97 32.83
C GLY A 387 -21.01 0.13 33.21
N ASP A 388 -21.36 0.10 34.50
CA ASP A 388 -22.43 -0.79 34.97
C ASP A 388 -23.81 -0.34 34.48
N GLU A 389 -24.03 0.97 34.36
CA GLU A 389 -25.30 1.52 33.88
C GLU A 389 -25.58 1.16 32.42
N HIS A 390 -24.59 1.28 31.51
CA HIS A 390 -24.83 0.93 30.11
C HIS A 390 -24.84 -0.58 29.88
N LYS A 391 -24.12 -1.37 30.68
CA LYS A 391 -24.28 -2.85 30.68
C LYS A 391 -25.71 -3.23 30.97
N GLU A 392 -26.31 -2.64 32.00
CA GLU A 392 -27.68 -2.95 32.36
C GLU A 392 -28.67 -2.52 31.26
N LYS A 393 -28.47 -1.34 30.66
CA LYS A 393 -29.24 -0.93 29.47
C LYS A 393 -29.08 -1.90 28.30
N TYR A 394 -27.88 -2.39 28.02
CA TYR A 394 -27.64 -3.38 26.96
C TYR A 394 -28.32 -4.72 27.26
N ARG A 395 -28.29 -5.18 28.51
CA ARG A 395 -28.94 -6.43 28.98
C ARG A 395 -30.47 -6.39 28.86
N GLN A 396 -31.08 -5.21 28.86
CA GLN A 396 -32.52 -5.04 28.61
C GLN A 396 -32.90 -5.37 27.16
N THR A 397 -31.99 -5.21 26.20
CA THR A 397 -32.23 -5.57 24.80
C THR A 397 -31.90 -7.04 24.53
N THR A 398 -32.71 -7.73 23.72
CA THR A 398 -32.45 -9.15 23.36
C THR A 398 -31.15 -9.33 22.58
N TYR A 399 -30.73 -8.32 21.83
CA TYR A 399 -29.46 -8.31 21.11
C TYR A 399 -28.29 -8.07 22.04
N GLY A 400 -28.33 -6.99 22.82
CA GLY A 400 -27.27 -6.61 23.75
C GLY A 400 -27.03 -7.66 24.82
N ARG A 401 -28.08 -8.29 25.36
CA ARG A 401 -27.94 -9.43 26.28
C ARG A 401 -27.16 -10.59 25.66
N ARG A 402 -27.48 -10.98 24.42
CA ARG A 402 -26.80 -12.08 23.73
C ARG A 402 -25.34 -11.77 23.45
N VAL A 403 -25.03 -10.53 23.08
CA VAL A 403 -23.65 -10.07 22.84
C VAL A 403 -22.86 -10.07 24.14
N LEU A 404 -23.38 -9.44 25.20
CA LEU A 404 -22.71 -9.39 26.51
C LEU A 404 -22.50 -10.78 27.09
N GLN A 405 -23.52 -11.64 27.12
CA GLN A 405 -23.38 -13.02 27.61
C GLN A 405 -22.34 -13.81 26.81
N ARG A 406 -22.27 -13.64 25.49
CA ARG A 406 -21.26 -14.30 24.65
C ARG A 406 -19.85 -13.85 25.01
N ILE A 407 -19.64 -12.54 25.20
CA ILE A 407 -18.33 -11.97 25.53
C ILE A 407 -17.92 -12.36 26.96
N GLU A 408 -18.79 -12.14 27.95
CA GLU A 408 -18.55 -12.46 29.37
C GLU A 408 -18.24 -13.95 29.55
N SER A 409 -19.06 -14.86 29.01
CA SER A 409 -18.83 -16.32 29.15
C SER A 409 -17.53 -16.81 28.50
N ARG A 410 -17.09 -16.21 27.39
CA ARG A 410 -15.82 -16.56 26.74
C ARG A 410 -14.61 -15.99 27.47
N LEU A 411 -14.73 -14.80 28.05
CA LEU A 411 -13.69 -14.23 28.91
C LEU A 411 -13.49 -15.08 30.17
N GLU A 412 -14.58 -15.53 30.80
CA GLU A 412 -14.53 -16.37 32.02
C GLU A 412 -13.96 -17.77 31.78
N ASN A 413 -14.17 -18.37 30.62
CA ASN A 413 -13.73 -19.75 30.33
C ASN A 413 -12.27 -19.86 29.85
N GLU A 414 -11.53 -18.75 29.72
CA GLU A 414 -10.14 -18.68 29.22
C GLU A 414 -9.89 -19.38 27.86
N GLU A 415 -10.93 -19.72 27.10
CA GLU A 415 -10.83 -20.39 25.79
C GLU A 415 -10.46 -19.40 24.66
N TRP A 416 -9.28 -18.80 24.75
CA TRP A 416 -8.75 -17.89 23.75
C TRP A 416 -7.65 -18.56 22.93
N LYS A 417 -7.97 -18.91 21.68
CA LYS A 417 -7.00 -19.35 20.65
C LYS A 417 -6.93 -18.36 19.50
N THR A 418 -7.35 -17.13 19.74
CA THR A 418 -7.57 -16.13 18.69
C THR A 418 -6.26 -15.66 18.07
N GLY A 419 -5.15 -15.64 18.82
CA GLY A 419 -3.80 -15.39 18.28
C GLY A 419 -3.42 -16.38 17.17
N ASP A 420 -3.49 -17.69 17.44
CA ASP A 420 -3.20 -18.74 16.46
C ASP A 420 -4.17 -18.70 15.28
N GLU A 421 -5.45 -18.42 15.54
CA GLU A 421 -6.43 -18.29 14.47
C GLU A 421 -6.16 -17.06 13.58
N VAL A 422 -5.79 -15.90 14.17
CA VAL A 422 -5.43 -14.68 13.41
C VAL A 422 -4.21 -14.95 12.53
N LEU A 423 -3.18 -15.57 13.10
CA LEU A 423 -1.99 -15.95 12.34
C LEU A 423 -2.34 -16.96 11.24
N GLY A 424 -3.18 -17.95 11.56
CA GLY A 424 -3.70 -18.91 10.59
C GLY A 424 -4.45 -18.25 9.44
N GLU A 425 -5.34 -17.30 9.72
CA GLU A 425 -6.08 -16.53 8.70
C GLU A 425 -5.14 -15.71 7.80
N ILE A 426 -4.09 -15.11 8.37
CA ILE A 426 -3.07 -14.38 7.61
C ILE A 426 -2.29 -15.34 6.71
N VAL A 427 -1.83 -16.48 7.24
CA VAL A 427 -1.10 -17.51 6.47
C VAL A 427 -1.96 -18.07 5.33
N ASP A 428 -3.22 -18.40 5.62
CA ASP A 428 -4.18 -18.88 4.62
C ASP A 428 -4.39 -17.81 3.53
N ALA A 429 -4.50 -16.54 3.91
CA ALA A 429 -4.66 -15.41 2.98
C ALA A 429 -3.40 -15.14 2.13
N MET A 430 -2.21 -15.50 2.62
CA MET A 430 -0.95 -15.45 1.87
C MET A 430 -0.78 -16.60 0.87
N GLY A 431 -1.74 -17.54 0.79
CA GLY A 431 -1.66 -18.73 -0.05
C GLY A 431 -0.81 -19.86 0.57
N GLY A 432 -0.49 -19.76 1.86
CA GLY A 432 0.15 -20.82 2.62
C GLY A 432 -0.84 -21.96 2.87
N ASN A 433 -0.43 -23.20 2.60
CA ASN A 433 -1.20 -24.37 2.99
C ASN A 433 -0.90 -24.69 4.46
N ARG A 434 -1.94 -24.90 5.30
CA ARG A 434 -1.79 -25.37 6.71
C ARG A 434 -1.01 -26.68 6.86
N ASN A 435 -0.73 -27.37 5.75
CA ASN A 435 0.12 -28.55 5.69
C ASN A 435 1.54 -28.12 5.27
N GLY A 436 2.34 -27.67 6.24
CA GLY A 436 3.67 -27.07 6.03
C GLY A 436 4.54 -27.76 4.97
N LYS A 437 4.66 -27.10 3.82
CA LYS A 437 5.74 -27.24 2.85
C LYS A 437 6.10 -25.87 2.30
#